data_AF-A0A4Q5C4R3-F1
#
_entry.id   AF-A0A4Q5C4R3-F1
#
_cell.length_a   1.000
_cell.length_b   1.000
_cell.length_c   1.000
_cell.angle_alpha   90.00
_cell.angle_beta   90.00
_cell.angle_gamma   90.00
#
_symmetry.space_group_name_H-M   'P 1'
#
loop_
_entity.id
_entity.type
_entity.pdbx_description
1 polymer ?
#
loop_
_entity_poly.entity_id
_entity_poly.type
_entity_poly.pdbx_seq_one_letter_code
_entity_poly.pdbx_strand_id
1 'polypeptide(L)'
;LEKDALAEQAARCSLSVSEYCRSLSLGGRPRERYTEEERQLLRDIAQLKGTLQRLNNYFGGRQYREVFEENRALITELKKILSR
;
A
#
# COMPACT_ATOMS: atom_id res chain seq x y z
N LEU A 1 29.49 12.55 3.18
CA LEU A 1 28.52 12.90 2.12
C LEU A 1 28.16 11.68 1.28
N GLU A 2 29.02 11.19 0.37
CA GLU A 2 28.67 10.04 -0.50
C GLU A 2 28.51 8.72 0.27
N LYS A 3 29.39 8.46 1.25
CA LYS A 3 29.32 7.27 2.11
C LYS A 3 28.06 7.24 2.98
N ASP A 4 27.60 8.41 3.43
CA ASP A 4 26.41 8.54 4.30
C ASP A 4 25.13 8.35 3.47
N ALA A 5 25.08 8.94 2.27
CA ALA A 5 23.98 8.74 1.33
C ALA A 5 23.83 7.26 0.91
N LEU A 6 24.95 6.57 0.69
CA LEU A 6 24.96 5.13 0.40
C LEU A 6 24.45 4.30 1.59
N ALA A 7 24.82 4.67 2.81
CA ALA A 7 24.32 4.03 4.03
C ALA A 7 22.81 4.22 4.20
N GLU A 8 22.30 5.41 3.90
CA GLU A 8 20.86 5.68 3.91
C GLU A 8 20.11 4.83 2.89
N GLN A 9 20.59 4.73 1.65
CA GLN A 9 19.97 3.89 0.61
C GLN A 9 19.97 2.40 0.98
N ALA A 10 21.06 1.90 1.55
CA ALA A 10 21.15 0.53 2.05
C ALA A 10 20.12 0.29 3.16
N ALA A 11 19.99 1.24 4.11
CA ALA A 11 19.01 1.16 5.19
C ALA A 11 17.56 1.15 4.70
N ARG A 12 17.21 1.97 3.70
CA ARG A 12 15.87 1.96 3.07
C ARG A 12 15.53 0.63 2.41
N CYS A 13 16.53 -0.10 1.93
CA CYS A 13 16.37 -1.45 1.38
C CYS A 13 16.45 -2.55 2.46
N SER A 14 16.69 -2.18 3.73
CA SER A 14 16.98 -3.09 4.85
C SER A 14 18.18 -4.01 4.58
N LEU A 15 19.25 -3.45 4.01
CA LEU A 15 20.52 -4.11 3.72
C LEU A 15 21.66 -3.39 4.45
N SER A 16 22.73 -4.13 4.77
CA SER A 16 23.99 -3.48 5.10
C SER A 16 24.60 -2.82 3.86
N VAL A 17 25.49 -1.85 4.05
CA VAL A 17 26.17 -1.16 2.94
C VAL A 17 26.92 -2.16 2.04
N SER A 18 27.55 -3.18 2.62
CA SER A 18 28.29 -4.19 1.84
C SER A 18 27.36 -5.08 1.01
N GLU A 19 26.20 -5.45 1.54
CA GLU A 19 25.18 -6.20 0.80
C GLU A 19 24.53 -5.37 -0.30
N TYR A 20 24.24 -4.09 -0.01
CA TYR A 20 23.69 -3.15 -0.99
C TYR A 20 24.65 -2.96 -2.16
N CYS A 21 25.93 -2.68 -1.88
CA CYS A 21 26.96 -2.58 -2.92
C CYS A 21 27.15 -3.88 -3.69
N ARG A 22 27.21 -5.03 -3.00
CA ARG A 22 27.31 -6.35 -3.66
C ARG A 22 26.14 -6.59 -4.61
N SER A 23 24.92 -6.28 -4.19
CA SER A 23 23.72 -6.41 -5.03
C SER A 23 23.82 -5.54 -6.28
N LEU A 24 24.19 -4.27 -6.13
CA LEU A 24 24.39 -3.36 -7.26
C LEU A 24 25.49 -3.82 -8.21
N SER A 25 26.66 -4.22 -7.69
CA SER A 25 27.79 -4.70 -8.49
C SER A 25 27.48 -5.97 -9.28
N LEU A 26 26.59 -6.82 -8.76
CA LEU A 26 26.11 -8.02 -9.45
C LEU A 26 24.91 -7.74 -10.39
N GLY A 27 24.57 -6.47 -10.63
CA GLY A 27 23.48 -6.06 -11.51
C GLY A 27 22.08 -6.12 -10.87
N GLY A 28 22.00 -6.36 -9.57
CA GLY A 28 20.77 -6.32 -8.79
C GLY A 28 20.20 -4.90 -8.67
N ARG A 29 18.89 -4.81 -8.50
CA ARG A 29 18.17 -3.55 -8.23
C ARG A 29 17.51 -3.64 -6.85
N PRO A 30 18.26 -3.40 -5.76
CA PRO A 30 17.69 -3.42 -4.40
C PRO A 30 16.55 -2.41 -4.33
N ARG A 31 15.38 -2.88 -3.88
CA ARG A 31 14.17 -2.08 -3.77
C ARG A 31 14.03 -1.57 -2.36
N GLU A 32 13.68 -0.30 -2.23
CA GLU A 32 13.28 0.28 -0.96
C GLU A 32 12.11 -0.52 -0.40
N ARG A 33 12.19 -0.84 0.88
CA ARG A 33 11.08 -1.49 1.58
C ARG A 33 10.06 -0.42 1.92
N TYR A 34 8.79 -0.75 1.71
CA TYR A 34 7.71 0.07 2.23
C TYR A 34 7.85 0.23 3.73
N THR A 35 7.67 1.46 4.21
CA THR A 35 7.49 1.77 5.63
C THR A 35 6.24 1.08 6.16
N GLU A 36 6.09 0.99 7.49
CA GLU A 36 4.89 0.36 8.04
C GLU A 36 3.62 1.19 7.72
N GLU A 37 3.76 2.50 7.63
CA GLU A 37 2.71 3.42 7.19
C GLU A 37 2.31 3.15 5.73
N GLU A 38 3.27 3.03 4.82
CA GLU A 38 3.01 2.70 3.41
C GLU A 38 2.36 1.32 3.26
N ARG A 39 2.79 0.33 4.04
CA ARG A 39 2.13 -0.99 4.04
C ARG A 39 0.70 -0.91 4.54
N GLN A 40 0.44 -0.10 5.56
CA GLN A 40 -0.93 0.10 6.05
C GLN A 40 -1.79 0.76 4.98
N LEU A 41 -1.29 1.80 4.29
CA LEU A 41 -2.00 2.42 3.17
C LEU A 41 -2.31 1.41 2.05
N LEU A 42 -1.36 0.53 1.71
CA LEU A 42 -1.59 -0.53 0.72
C LEU A 42 -2.67 -1.52 1.16
N ARG A 43 -2.70 -1.89 2.44
CA ARG A 43 -3.77 -2.74 3.02
C ARG A 43 -5.13 -2.05 2.92
N ASP A 44 -5.20 -0.78 3.28
CA ASP A 44 -6.43 0.03 3.23
C ASP A 44 -6.94 0.15 1.78
N ILE A 45 -6.05 0.41 0.82
CA ILE A 45 -6.37 0.45 -0.63
C ILE A 45 -6.90 -0.90 -1.11
N ALA A 46 -6.25 -2.01 -0.73
CA ALA A 46 -6.68 -3.34 -1.14
C ALA A 46 -8.09 -3.67 -0.60
N GLN A 47 -8.37 -3.30 0.64
CA GLN A 47 -9.70 -3.47 1.24
C GLN A 47 -10.75 -2.60 0.53
N LEU A 48 -10.45 -1.33 0.27
CA LEU A 48 -11.35 -0.42 -0.46
C LEU A 48 -11.67 -0.94 -1.86
N LYS A 49 -10.67 -1.44 -2.59
CA LYS A 49 -10.86 -2.07 -3.90
C LYS A 49 -11.83 -3.26 -3.81
N GLY A 50 -11.68 -4.12 -2.80
CA GLY A 50 -12.57 -5.26 -2.58
C GLY A 50 -14.03 -4.83 -2.32
N THR A 51 -14.21 -3.80 -1.49
CA THR A 51 -15.54 -3.21 -1.21
C THR A 51 -16.18 -2.62 -2.46
N LEU A 52 -15.43 -1.85 -3.26
CA LEU A 52 -15.92 -1.29 -4.53
C LEU A 52 -16.30 -2.38 -5.53
N GLN A 53 -15.54 -3.48 -5.58
CA GLN A 53 -15.89 -4.62 -6.43
C GLN A 53 -17.20 -5.27 -6.00
N ARG A 54 -17.43 -5.49 -4.70
CA ARG A 54 -18.71 -6.02 -4.19
C ARG A 54 -19.86 -5.10 -4.52
N LEU A 55 -19.70 -3.79 -4.30
CA LEU A 55 -20.70 -2.79 -4.64
C LEU A 55 -21.07 -2.84 -6.12
N ASN A 56 -20.07 -2.93 -7.01
CA ASN A 56 -20.29 -3.06 -8.44
C ASN A 56 -21.06 -4.34 -8.79
N ASN A 57 -20.76 -5.45 -8.13
CA ASN A 57 -21.46 -6.71 -8.32
C ASN A 57 -22.93 -6.61 -7.89
N TYR A 58 -23.22 -6.01 -6.74
CA TYR A 58 -24.59 -5.76 -6.27
C TYR A 58 -25.37 -4.87 -7.24
N PHE A 59 -24.72 -3.83 -7.75
CA PHE A 59 -25.33 -2.93 -8.72
C PHE A 59 -25.66 -3.65 -10.03
N GLY A 60 -24.72 -4.42 -10.58
CA GLY A 60 -24.93 -5.24 -11.78
C GLY A 60 -26.03 -6.30 -11.60
N GLY A 61 -26.15 -6.85 -10.39
CA GLY A 61 -27.21 -7.79 -9.99
C GLY A 61 -28.55 -7.15 -9.62
N ARG A 62 -28.69 -5.82 -9.68
CA ARG A 62 -29.88 -5.06 -9.25
C ARG A 62 -30.28 -5.29 -7.79
N GLN A 63 -29.31 -5.64 -6.94
CA GLN A 63 -29.45 -5.85 -5.51
C GLN A 63 -29.37 -4.50 -4.78
N TYR A 64 -30.36 -3.64 -5.00
CA TYR A 64 -30.31 -2.23 -4.59
C TYR A 64 -30.26 -2.02 -3.07
N ARG A 65 -30.81 -2.96 -2.30
CA ARG A 65 -30.74 -2.90 -0.83
C ARG A 65 -29.28 -3.08 -0.38
N GLU A 66 -28.61 -4.09 -0.91
CA GLU A 66 -27.22 -4.42 -0.64
C GLU A 66 -26.29 -3.30 -1.14
N VAL A 67 -26.60 -2.70 -2.30
CA VAL A 67 -25.91 -1.48 -2.77
C VAL A 67 -26.01 -0.35 -1.74
N PHE A 68 -27.18 -0.12 -1.16
CA PHE A 68 -27.38 0.94 -0.19
C PHE A 68 -26.65 0.68 1.13
N GLU A 69 -26.74 -0.56 1.64
CA GLU A 69 -26.07 -0.99 2.88
C GLU A 69 -24.53 -0.93 2.73
N GLU A 70 -23.98 -1.48 1.63
CA GLU A 70 -22.55 -1.46 1.34
C GLU A 70 -22.03 -0.02 1.13
N ASN A 71 -22.79 0.84 0.43
CA ASN A 71 -22.44 2.25 0.27
C ASN A 71 -22.38 2.99 1.62
N ARG A 72 -23.32 2.73 2.54
CA ARG A 72 -23.32 3.36 3.86
C ARG A 72 -22.09 2.93 4.68
N ALA A 73 -21.74 1.65 4.63
CA ALA A 73 -20.54 1.13 5.26
C ALA A 73 -19.27 1.76 4.65
N LEU A 74 -19.18 1.80 3.31
CA LEU A 74 -18.06 2.39 2.59
C LEU A 74 -17.85 3.87 2.95
N ILE A 75 -18.92 4.68 2.97
CA ILE A 75 -18.86 6.09 3.35
C ILE A 75 -18.34 6.26 4.79
N THR A 76 -18.72 5.37 5.71
CA THR A 76 -18.25 5.41 7.10
C THR A 76 -16.75 5.18 7.18
N GLU A 77 -16.23 4.18 6.48
CA GLU A 77 -14.80 3.88 6.46
C GLU A 77 -13.99 4.98 5.75
N LEU A 78 -14.47 5.49 4.61
CA LEU A 78 -13.82 6.59 3.91
C LEU A 78 -13.74 7.85 4.78
N LYS A 79 -14.79 8.17 5.55
CA LYS A 79 -14.74 9.28 6.50
C LYS A 79 -13.67 9.10 7.56
N LYS A 80 -13.49 7.89 8.12
CA LYS A 80 -12.44 7.64 9.12
C LYS A 80 -11.04 7.88 8.54
N ILE A 81 -10.82 7.48 7.29
CA ILE A 81 -9.53 7.67 6.60
C ILE A 81 -9.27 9.15 6.30
N LEU A 82 -10.27 9.87 5.80
CA LEU A 82 -10.14 11.29 5.40
C LEU A 82 -10.17 12.28 6.56
N SER A 83 -10.63 11.86 7.75
CA SER A 83 -10.68 12.71 8.95
C SER A 83 -9.45 12.56 9.86
N ARG A 84 -8.47 11.74 9.46
CA ARG A 84 -7.13 11.70 10.06
C ARG A 84 -6.27 12.81 9.50
#